data_AF-A0A1Y1M7U6-F1
#
_entry.id   AF-A0A1Y1M7U6-F1
#
_cell.length_a   1.000
_cell.length_b   1.000
_cell.length_c   1.000
_cell.angle_alpha   90.00
_cell.angle_beta   90.00
_cell.angle_gamma   90.00
#
_symmetry.space_group_name_H-M   'P 1'
#
loop_
_entity.id
_entity.type
_entity.pdbx_description
1 polymer ?
#
loop_
_entity_poly.entity_id
_entity_poly.type
_entity_poly.pdbx_seq_one_letter_code
_entity_poly.pdbx_strand_id
1 'polypeptide(L)'
;MFLRQNIPEGAEDLVEYFDATYVSGTNRRVGNVNDDNVRIRNVPPVFPPPCWNVHNTTLQDDERTNNHTEGWNHRFSTLVGQNHPTVWVLIQKMRQELSTDETKVQQRQIGRQMPKKKKPAYVVMQARLKLLCEEYRDGVRNLVDFLNAVSHNIRF
;
A
#
# COMPACT_ATOMS: atom_id res chain seq x y z
N MET A 1 -8.73 11.83 17.45
CA MET A 1 -8.20 10.65 16.71
C MET A 1 -7.93 9.55 17.72
N PHE A 2 -8.36 8.30 17.47
CA PHE A 2 -8.28 7.18 18.43
C PHE A 2 -6.88 6.96 19.01
N LEU A 3 -5.83 7.06 18.18
CA LEU A 3 -4.43 6.94 18.62
C LEU A 3 -4.06 8.00 19.66
N ARG A 4 -4.46 9.26 19.46
CA ARG A 4 -4.17 10.34 20.42
C ARG A 4 -4.83 10.15 21.79
N GLN A 5 -5.89 9.34 21.86
CA GLN A 5 -6.61 9.06 23.11
C GLN A 5 -6.06 7.83 23.83
N ASN A 6 -5.21 7.02 23.17
CA ASN A 6 -4.72 5.73 23.68
C ASN A 6 -3.19 5.62 23.49
N ILE A 7 -2.46 6.71 23.70
CA ILE A 7 -1.00 6.75 23.57
C ILE A 7 -0.38 6.09 24.82
N PRO A 8 0.54 5.11 24.69
CA PRO A 8 1.34 4.62 25.80
C PRO A 8 2.37 5.66 26.24
N GLU A 9 2.63 5.75 27.54
CA GLU A 9 3.57 6.72 28.12
C GLU A 9 4.95 6.65 27.43
N GLY A 10 5.44 7.79 26.93
CA GLY A 10 6.72 7.90 26.23
C GLY A 10 6.66 7.71 24.70
N ALA A 11 5.47 7.52 24.11
CA ALA A 11 5.28 7.41 22.66
C ALA A 11 4.70 8.68 22.02
N GLU A 12 4.62 9.79 22.74
CA GLU A 12 4.02 11.04 22.29
C GLU A 12 4.72 11.57 21.02
N ASP A 13 6.05 11.62 21.05
CA ASP A 13 6.88 12.08 19.91
C ASP A 13 6.63 11.25 18.65
N LEU A 14 6.44 9.94 18.81
CA LEU A 14 6.17 9.03 17.69
C LEU A 14 4.79 9.29 17.08
N VAL A 15 3.78 9.50 17.93
CA VAL A 15 2.41 9.79 17.46
C VAL A 15 2.34 11.16 16.79
N GLU A 16 3.05 12.16 17.32
CA GLU A 16 3.16 13.48 16.70
C GLU A 16 3.85 13.39 15.34
N TYR A 17 4.99 12.70 15.26
CA TYR A 17 5.69 12.45 14.00
C TYR A 17 4.79 11.73 12.99
N PHE A 18 4.08 10.69 13.41
CA PHE A 18 3.19 9.93 12.53
C PHE A 18 2.04 10.78 12.00
N ASP A 19 1.37 11.55 12.85
CA ASP A 19 0.26 12.42 12.44
C ASP A 19 0.75 13.51 11.48
N ALA A 20 1.91 14.13 11.77
CA ALA A 20 2.53 15.13 10.93
C ALA A 20 2.96 14.58 9.56
N THR A 21 3.47 13.35 9.50
CA THR A 21 4.08 12.79 8.29
C THR A 21 3.07 12.04 7.41
N TYR A 22 2.07 11.39 8.01
CA TYR A 22 1.20 10.42 7.32
C TYR A 22 -0.30 10.77 7.32
N VAL A 23 -0.78 11.62 8.23
CA VAL A 23 -2.24 11.78 8.45
C VAL A 23 -2.69 13.22 8.20
N SER A 24 -2.25 14.16 9.04
CA SER A 24 -2.80 15.52 9.14
C SER A 24 -1.86 16.60 8.59
N GLY A 25 -0.58 16.29 8.42
CA GLY A 25 0.40 17.29 7.99
C GLY A 25 0.85 18.23 9.12
N THR A 26 1.58 19.29 8.77
CA THR A 26 2.10 20.26 9.75
C THR A 26 1.59 21.66 9.48
N ASN A 27 1.20 22.38 10.53
CA ASN A 27 0.85 23.80 10.43
C ASN A 27 2.13 24.63 10.49
N ARG A 28 2.40 25.40 9.43
CA ARG A 28 3.55 26.31 9.38
C ARG A 28 3.06 27.76 9.40
N ARG A 29 3.79 28.60 10.14
CA ARG A 29 3.64 30.05 10.03
C ARG A 29 4.06 30.48 8.64
N VAL A 30 3.23 31.31 8.01
CA VAL A 30 3.47 31.87 6.68
C VAL A 30 3.34 33.37 6.79
N GLY A 31 4.37 34.09 6.34
CA GLY A 31 4.45 35.54 6.48
C GLY A 31 5.81 35.98 6.98
N ASN A 32 6.05 37.28 6.97
CA ASN A 32 7.28 37.83 7.51
C ASN A 32 7.23 37.77 9.05
N VAL A 33 8.36 37.49 9.70
CA VAL A 33 8.40 37.34 11.18
C VAL A 33 7.98 38.63 11.90
N ASN A 34 8.10 39.77 11.22
CA ASN A 34 7.78 41.11 11.71
C ASN A 34 6.34 41.56 11.38
N ASP A 35 5.51 40.72 10.78
CA ASP A 35 4.10 41.04 10.51
C ASP A 35 3.26 40.64 11.74
N ASP A 36 2.53 41.60 12.32
CA ASP A 36 1.66 41.36 13.48
C ASP A 36 0.52 40.38 13.14
N ASN A 37 0.19 40.23 11.85
CA ASN A 37 -0.82 39.28 11.39
C ASN A 37 -0.21 37.90 11.13
N VAL A 38 -0.19 37.07 12.19
CA VAL A 38 0.22 35.66 12.10
C VAL A 38 -0.76 34.88 11.21
N ARG A 39 -0.32 34.51 10.01
CA ARG A 39 -1.05 33.56 9.15
C ARG A 39 -0.46 32.16 9.31
N ILE A 40 -1.32 31.18 9.50
CA ILE A 40 -0.93 29.77 9.63
C ILE A 40 -1.48 29.02 8.42
N ARG A 41 -0.63 28.23 7.76
CA ARG A 41 -1.02 27.36 6.65
C ARG A 41 -0.71 25.91 6.99
N ASN A 42 -1.66 25.02 6.70
CA ASN A 42 -1.41 23.59 6.75
C ASN A 42 -0.56 23.15 5.54
N VAL A 43 0.55 22.47 5.82
CA VAL A 43 1.37 21.75 4.85
C VAL A 43 0.91 20.30 4.86
N PRO A 44 0.51 19.73 3.72
CA PRO A 44 0.00 18.37 3.66
C PRO A 44 1.05 17.34 4.09
N PRO A 45 0.63 16.16 4.57
CA PRO A 45 1.54 15.07 4.93
C PRO A 45 2.38 14.61 3.73
N VAL A 46 3.61 14.19 4.01
CA VAL A 46 4.56 13.68 2.98
C VAL A 46 4.01 12.40 2.33
N PHE A 47 3.37 11.55 3.13
CA PHE A 47 2.75 10.30 2.69
C PHE A 47 1.27 10.31 3.07
N PRO A 48 0.40 10.95 2.27
CA PRO A 48 -1.00 11.13 2.62
C PRO A 48 -1.76 9.80 2.68
N PRO A 49 -2.86 9.69 3.45
CA PRO A 49 -3.61 8.44 3.63
C PRO A 49 -3.92 7.66 2.34
N PRO A 50 -4.30 8.30 1.21
CA PRO A 50 -4.54 7.57 -0.03
C PRO A 50 -3.35 6.75 -0.58
N CYS A 51 -2.10 7.04 -0.17
CA CYS A 51 -0.94 6.28 -0.65
C CYS A 51 -0.64 5.02 0.18
N TRP A 52 -1.14 4.92 1.41
CA TRP A 52 -0.82 3.80 2.32
C TRP A 52 -2.07 3.10 2.89
N ASN A 53 -3.22 3.76 2.92
CA ASN A 53 -4.45 3.19 3.46
C ASN A 53 -5.12 2.27 2.43
N VAL A 54 -5.34 1.01 2.82
CA VAL A 54 -5.94 -0.03 1.97
C VAL A 54 -7.36 -0.40 2.38
N HIS A 55 -8.03 0.38 3.22
CA HIS A 55 -9.38 0.09 3.71
C HIS A 55 -10.39 0.03 2.57
N ASN A 56 -10.48 1.09 1.76
CA ASN A 56 -11.38 1.14 0.61
C ASN A 56 -11.01 0.11 -0.46
N THR A 57 -9.72 -0.07 -0.74
CA THR A 57 -9.21 -1.13 -1.63
C THR A 57 -9.67 -2.52 -1.17
N THR A 58 -9.64 -2.78 0.15
CA THR A 58 -10.09 -4.05 0.72
C THR A 58 -11.60 -4.24 0.58
N LEU A 59 -12.40 -3.19 0.75
CA LEU A 59 -13.85 -3.24 0.53
C LEU A 59 -14.19 -3.50 -0.95
N GLN A 60 -13.42 -2.90 -1.87
CA GLN A 60 -13.63 -3.00 -3.31
C GLN A 60 -13.10 -4.31 -3.92
N ASP A 61 -12.48 -5.20 -3.12
CA ASP A 61 -11.79 -6.40 -3.60
C ASP A 61 -10.66 -6.12 -4.61
N ASP A 62 -10.10 -4.91 -4.53
CA ASP A 62 -9.02 -4.48 -5.39
C ASP A 62 -7.67 -5.07 -4.95
N GLU A 63 -6.75 -5.15 -5.91
CA GLU A 63 -5.41 -5.65 -5.66
C GLU A 63 -4.62 -4.63 -4.80
N ARG A 64 -4.24 -5.03 -3.58
CA ARG A 64 -3.32 -4.26 -2.72
C ARG A 64 -2.00 -4.05 -3.47
N THR A 65 -1.64 -2.79 -3.70
CA THR A 65 -0.61 -2.37 -4.67
C THR A 65 0.83 -2.71 -4.28
N ASN A 66 1.72 -2.51 -5.24
CA ASN A 66 3.12 -2.94 -5.43
C ASN A 66 3.41 -4.42 -5.72
N ASN A 67 2.52 -5.36 -5.40
CA ASN A 67 2.80 -6.79 -5.67
C ASN A 67 3.08 -7.10 -7.16
N HIS A 68 2.45 -6.38 -8.10
CA HIS A 68 2.70 -6.59 -9.52
C HIS A 68 4.04 -6.04 -9.98
N THR A 69 4.42 -4.85 -9.51
CA THR A 69 5.69 -4.22 -9.87
C THR A 69 6.85 -4.95 -9.19
N GLU A 70 6.73 -5.28 -7.90
CA GLU A 70 7.68 -6.14 -7.18
C GLU A 70 7.78 -7.52 -7.83
N GLY A 71 6.65 -8.16 -8.15
CA GLY A 71 6.63 -9.46 -8.81
C GLY A 71 7.25 -9.43 -10.20
N TRP A 72 7.01 -8.36 -10.97
CA TRP A 72 7.64 -8.16 -12.27
C TRP A 72 9.14 -7.92 -12.14
N ASN A 73 9.57 -7.02 -11.25
CA ASN A 73 10.98 -6.72 -10.99
C ASN A 73 11.73 -7.97 -10.51
N HIS A 74 11.14 -8.75 -9.60
CA HIS A 74 11.73 -9.99 -9.11
C HIS A 74 11.87 -11.04 -10.21
N ARG A 75 10.83 -11.24 -11.03
CA ARG A 75 10.89 -12.13 -12.20
C ARG A 75 11.95 -11.66 -13.18
N PHE A 76 11.98 -10.37 -13.50
CA PHE A 76 12.91 -9.81 -14.47
C PHE A 76 14.37 -9.91 -13.97
N SER A 77 14.61 -9.61 -12.70
CA SER A 77 15.91 -9.81 -12.06
C SER A 77 16.36 -11.27 -12.14
N THR A 78 15.44 -12.21 -11.90
CA THR A 78 15.70 -13.65 -12.07
C THR A 78 16.02 -14.02 -13.52
N LEU A 79 15.29 -13.46 -14.50
CA LEU A 79 15.54 -13.68 -15.92
C LEU A 79 16.90 -13.14 -16.35
N VAL A 80 17.28 -11.95 -15.87
CA VAL A 80 18.59 -11.33 -16.12
C VAL A 80 19.69 -12.17 -15.51
N GLY A 81 19.51 -12.63 -14.25
CA GLY A 81 20.41 -13.55 -13.57
C GLY A 81 21.81 -12.98 -13.26
N GLN A 82 21.97 -11.65 -13.34
CA GLN A 82 23.24 -10.94 -13.18
C GLN A 82 23.01 -9.63 -12.44
N ASN A 83 23.91 -9.29 -11.51
CA ASN A 83 23.84 -8.03 -10.76
C ASN A 83 24.27 -6.81 -11.60
N HIS A 84 25.21 -7.02 -12.53
CA HIS A 84 25.77 -5.96 -13.38
C HIS A 84 25.80 -6.40 -14.85
N PRO A 85 24.63 -6.57 -15.50
CA PRO A 85 24.57 -6.95 -16.90
C PRO A 85 25.14 -5.84 -17.79
N THR A 86 25.80 -6.22 -18.88
CA THR A 86 26.13 -5.26 -19.93
C THR A 86 24.86 -4.75 -20.60
N VAL A 87 24.93 -3.58 -21.24
CA VAL A 87 23.79 -3.02 -22.00
C VAL A 87 23.26 -4.02 -23.03
N TRP A 88 24.16 -4.78 -23.66
CA TRP A 88 23.77 -5.77 -24.67
C TRP A 88 22.99 -6.94 -24.07
N VAL A 89 23.44 -7.47 -22.92
CA VAL A 89 22.70 -8.50 -22.17
C VAL A 89 21.34 -7.97 -21.75
N LEU A 90 21.26 -6.74 -21.24
CA LEU A 90 20.00 -6.12 -20.84
C LEU A 90 19.01 -6.04 -22.02
N ILE A 91 19.46 -5.57 -23.19
CA ILE A 91 18.62 -5.49 -24.40
C ILE A 91 18.10 -6.89 -24.80
N GLN A 92 18.96 -7.92 -24.77
CA GLN A 92 18.51 -9.27 -25.07
C GLN A 92 17.43 -9.77 -24.10
N LYS A 93 17.61 -9.53 -22.80
CA LYS A 93 16.65 -9.92 -21.76
C LYS A 93 15.32 -9.17 -21.87
N MET A 94 15.36 -7.88 -22.22
CA MET A 94 14.15 -7.10 -22.52
C MET A 94 13.38 -7.68 -23.71
N ARG A 95 14.07 -8.09 -24.79
CA ARG A 95 13.41 -8.74 -25.95
C ARG A 95 12.76 -10.07 -25.58
N GLN A 96 13.38 -10.84 -24.68
CA GLN A 96 12.81 -12.10 -24.16
C GLN A 96 11.54 -11.86 -23.34
N GLU A 97 11.53 -10.86 -22.45
CA GLU A 97 10.31 -10.48 -21.73
C GLU A 97 9.20 -10.03 -22.67
N LEU A 98 9.53 -9.20 -23.67
CA LEU A 98 8.54 -8.72 -24.64
C LEU A 98 7.89 -9.90 -25.39
N SER A 99 8.70 -10.83 -25.92
CA SER A 99 8.19 -12.03 -26.61
C SER A 99 7.32 -12.91 -25.70
N THR A 100 7.69 -13.01 -24.42
CA THR A 100 6.90 -13.74 -23.41
C THR A 100 5.54 -13.07 -23.18
N ASP A 101 5.51 -11.75 -23.10
CA ASP A 101 4.27 -10.99 -22.90
C ASP A 101 3.37 -10.99 -24.15
N GLU A 102 3.95 -10.87 -25.35
CA GLU A 102 3.23 -11.06 -26.62
C GLU A 102 2.55 -12.43 -26.67
N THR A 103 3.28 -13.47 -26.29
CA THR A 103 2.73 -14.83 -26.21
C THR A 103 1.56 -14.89 -25.22
N LYS A 104 1.67 -14.28 -24.03
CA LYS A 104 0.56 -14.23 -23.06
C LYS A 104 -0.66 -13.50 -23.63
N VAL A 105 -0.45 -12.40 -24.37
CA VAL A 105 -1.53 -11.65 -25.02
C VAL A 105 -2.23 -12.51 -26.07
N GLN A 106 -1.48 -13.18 -26.94
CA GLN A 106 -2.02 -14.08 -27.95
C GLN A 106 -2.81 -15.24 -27.32
N GLN A 107 -2.27 -15.87 -26.26
CA GLN A 107 -2.97 -16.93 -25.52
C GLN A 107 -4.31 -16.42 -24.95
N ARG A 108 -4.35 -15.19 -24.41
CA ARG A 108 -5.62 -14.58 -23.96
C ARG A 108 -6.59 -14.34 -25.11
N GLN A 109 -6.12 -13.86 -26.26
CA GLN A 109 -6.96 -13.62 -27.44
C GLN A 109 -7.66 -14.89 -27.93
N ILE A 110 -6.98 -16.05 -27.87
CA ILE A 110 -7.57 -17.35 -28.21
C ILE A 110 -8.38 -17.99 -27.07
N GLY A 111 -8.71 -17.22 -26.02
CA GLY A 111 -9.53 -17.67 -24.89
C GLY A 111 -8.79 -18.54 -23.87
N ARG A 112 -7.47 -18.72 -23.99
CA ARG A 112 -6.68 -19.44 -22.99
C ARG A 112 -6.37 -18.51 -21.83
N GLN A 113 -7.20 -18.59 -20.80
CA GLN A 113 -6.93 -17.95 -19.52
C GLN A 113 -5.96 -18.80 -18.69
N MET A 114 -4.79 -18.27 -18.34
CA MET A 114 -3.97 -18.86 -17.29
C MET A 114 -4.50 -18.39 -15.93
N PRO A 115 -4.98 -19.28 -15.05
CA PRO A 115 -5.44 -18.88 -13.73
C PRO A 115 -4.27 -18.28 -12.94
N LYS A 116 -4.45 -17.07 -12.40
CA LYS A 116 -3.50 -16.46 -11.47
C LYS A 116 -3.46 -17.34 -10.21
N LYS A 117 -2.35 -18.04 -9.97
CA LYS A 117 -2.15 -18.80 -8.72
C LYS A 117 -1.91 -17.81 -7.58
N LYS A 118 -2.89 -17.62 -6.71
CA LYS A 118 -2.71 -16.94 -5.42
C LYS A 118 -2.42 -18.01 -4.35
N LYS A 119 -1.54 -17.74 -3.39
CA LYS A 119 -1.36 -18.68 -2.27
C LYS A 119 -2.67 -18.75 -1.46
N PRO A 120 -3.21 -19.93 -1.15
CA PRO A 120 -4.49 -20.08 -0.45
C PRO A 120 -4.58 -19.28 0.85
N ALA A 121 -3.50 -19.24 1.62
CA ALA A 121 -3.43 -18.48 2.86
C ALA A 121 -3.74 -16.98 2.67
N TYR A 122 -3.23 -16.36 1.59
CA TYR A 122 -3.51 -14.95 1.31
C TYR A 122 -4.96 -14.73 0.88
N VAL A 123 -5.55 -15.67 0.14
CA VAL A 123 -6.98 -15.60 -0.25
C VAL A 123 -7.86 -15.63 0.98
N VAL A 124 -7.61 -16.56 1.90
CA VAL A 124 -8.35 -16.68 3.16
C VAL A 124 -8.16 -15.43 4.03
N MET A 125 -6.93 -14.93 4.15
CA MET A 125 -6.64 -13.71 4.91
C MET A 125 -7.35 -12.48 4.32
N GLN A 126 -7.34 -12.32 2.99
CA GLN A 126 -8.03 -11.23 2.32
C GLN A 126 -9.54 -11.28 2.56
N ALA A 127 -10.16 -12.46 2.44
CA ALA A 127 -11.58 -12.65 2.68
C ALA A 127 -11.97 -12.28 4.13
N ARG A 128 -11.16 -12.70 5.12
CA ARG A 128 -11.37 -12.32 6.53
C ARG A 128 -11.27 -10.82 6.76
N LEU A 129 -10.25 -10.17 6.20
CA LEU A 129 -10.07 -8.73 6.34
C LEU A 129 -11.20 -7.95 5.67
N LYS A 130 -11.71 -8.42 4.53
CA LYS A 130 -12.86 -7.82 3.87
C LYS A 130 -14.11 -7.90 4.74
N LEU A 131 -14.42 -9.08 5.28
CA LEU A 131 -15.54 -9.26 6.20
C LEU A 131 -15.46 -8.29 7.39
N LEU A 132 -14.28 -8.17 8.02
CA LEU A 132 -14.08 -7.24 9.13
C LEU A 132 -14.31 -5.77 8.73
N CYS A 133 -13.89 -5.38 7.52
CA CYS A 133 -14.13 -4.03 7.01
C CYS A 133 -15.61 -3.77 6.73
N GLU A 134 -16.34 -4.76 6.21
CA GLU A 134 -17.78 -4.69 5.96
C GLU A 134 -18.56 -4.57 7.27
N GLU A 135 -18.27 -5.42 8.27
CA GLU A 135 -18.90 -5.34 9.60
C GLU A 135 -18.68 -4.00 10.30
N TYR A 136 -17.48 -3.42 10.15
CA TYR A 136 -17.18 -2.09 10.69
C TYR A 136 -17.92 -0.98 9.93
N ARG A 137 -17.96 -1.03 8.59
CA ARG A 137 -18.72 -0.09 7.76
C ARG A 137 -20.21 -0.12 8.09
N ASP A 138 -20.77 -1.30 8.30
CA ASP A 138 -22.19 -1.52 8.55
C ASP A 138 -22.58 -1.26 10.02
N GLY A 139 -21.62 -0.90 10.87
CA GLY A 139 -21.85 -0.54 12.27
C GLY A 139 -22.09 -1.73 13.21
N VAL A 140 -21.95 -2.97 12.71
CA VAL A 140 -22.07 -4.20 13.51
C VAL A 140 -20.93 -4.32 14.51
N ARG A 141 -19.75 -3.79 14.16
CA ARG A 141 -18.53 -3.85 14.96
C ARG A 141 -18.03 -2.44 15.27
N ASN A 142 -17.64 -2.17 16.52
CA ASN A 142 -17.04 -0.90 16.90
C ASN A 142 -15.55 -0.82 16.48
N LEU A 143 -14.96 0.38 16.57
CA LEU A 143 -13.57 0.61 16.16
C LEU A 143 -12.55 -0.25 16.92
N VAL A 144 -12.73 -0.43 18.23
CA VAL A 144 -11.77 -1.17 19.08
C VAL A 144 -11.77 -2.65 18.70
N ASP A 145 -12.96 -3.24 18.58
CA ASP A 145 -13.14 -4.65 18.20
C ASP A 145 -12.70 -4.92 16.76
N PHE A 146 -12.83 -3.91 15.88
CA PHE A 146 -12.30 -3.96 14.52
C PHE A 146 -10.77 -4.00 14.53
N LEU A 147 -10.11 -3.06 15.22
CA LEU A 147 -8.65 -3.00 15.29
C LEU A 147 -8.06 -4.27 15.93
N ASN A 148 -8.67 -4.78 16.99
CA ASN A 148 -8.26 -6.03 17.65
C ASN A 148 -8.41 -7.24 16.71
N ALA A 149 -9.50 -7.34 15.96
CA ALA A 149 -9.67 -8.44 15.02
C ALA A 149 -8.69 -8.36 13.83
N VAL A 150 -8.39 -7.16 13.36
CA VAL A 150 -7.39 -6.94 12.30
C VAL A 150 -6.00 -7.36 12.77
N SER A 151 -5.60 -7.04 14.01
CA SER A 151 -4.28 -7.40 14.53
C SER A 151 -4.03 -8.92 14.54
N HIS A 152 -5.06 -9.73 14.83
CA HIS A 152 -4.96 -11.19 14.77
C HIS A 152 -4.84 -11.76 13.35
N ASN A 153 -5.18 -10.98 12.32
CA ASN A 153 -5.11 -11.40 10.91
C ASN A 153 -3.80 -10.98 10.23
N ILE A 154 -3.04 -10.06 10.82
CA ILE A 154 -1.75 -9.59 10.30
C ILE A 154 -0.65 -10.31 11.10
N ARG A 155 -0.24 -11.50 10.64
CA ARG A 155 0.98 -12.16 11.14
C ARG A 155 2.18 -11.69 10.33
N PHE A 156 3.19 -11.16 11.03
CA PHE A 156 4.53 -10.93 10.52
C PHE A 156 5.41 -12.15 10.74
#